data_AF-A0A8H7WR12-F1
#
_entry.id   AF-A0A8H7WR12-F1
#
_cell.length_a   1.000
_cell.length_b   1.000
_cell.length_c   1.000
_cell.angle_alpha   90.00
_cell.angle_beta   90.00
_cell.angle_gamma   90.00
#
_symmetry.space_group_name_H-M   'P 1'
#
loop_
_entity.id
_entity.type
_entity.pdbx_description
1 polymer ?
#
loop_
_entity_poly.entity_id
_entity_poly.type
_entity_poly.pdbx_seq_one_letter_code
_entity_poly.pdbx_strand_id
1 'polypeptide(L)'
;MPELSEITYSHDTTVRAFRDYFRFLVEMYMDEAEILEPPVGRWPSISSDFQRCFGKTDEVISLLRDIPYIREDGHYHPAHGSAICQMADWQSLGRVAEEGELSVQELRIMSEGAITDDVPS
;
A
#
# COMPACT_ATOMS: atom_id res chain seq x y z
N MET A 1 21.85 -5.84 -19.07
CA MET A 1 20.66 -5.24 -18.43
C MET A 1 19.51 -5.55 -19.36
N PRO A 2 18.42 -6.16 -18.88
CA PRO A 2 17.28 -6.49 -19.73
C PRO A 2 16.61 -5.21 -20.26
N GLU A 3 16.01 -5.32 -21.45
CA GLU A 3 15.20 -4.24 -22.02
C GLU A 3 13.83 -4.19 -21.32
N LEU A 4 13.19 -3.02 -21.23
CA LEU A 4 11.89 -2.88 -20.54
C LEU A 4 10.80 -3.79 -21.13
N SER A 5 10.88 -4.08 -22.43
CA SER A 5 9.96 -5.00 -23.13
C SER A 5 10.12 -6.46 -22.71
N GLU A 6 11.24 -6.82 -22.08
CA GLU A 6 11.53 -8.18 -21.59
C GLU A 6 11.10 -8.36 -20.14
N ILE A 7 10.71 -7.28 -19.45
CA ILE A 7 10.29 -7.30 -18.06
C ILE A 7 8.78 -7.51 -18.01
N THR A 8 8.38 -8.72 -17.64
CA THR A 8 6.98 -9.04 -17.36
C THR A 8 6.72 -8.96 -15.87
N TYR A 9 5.59 -8.38 -15.49
CA TYR A 9 5.11 -8.40 -14.11
C TYR A 9 4.95 -9.84 -13.60
N SER A 10 5.38 -10.08 -12.36
CA SER A 10 5.17 -11.33 -11.65
C SER A 10 4.66 -11.01 -10.25
N HIS A 11 3.37 -11.27 -10.03
CA HIS A 11 2.67 -11.01 -8.78
C HIS A 11 3.43 -11.55 -7.55
N ASP A 12 3.78 -12.83 -7.56
CA ASP A 12 4.46 -13.47 -6.43
C ASP A 12 5.88 -12.93 -6.22
N THR A 13 6.58 -12.60 -7.31
CA THR A 13 7.91 -11.97 -7.23
C THR A 13 7.80 -10.58 -6.59
N THR A 14 6.76 -9.81 -6.95
CA THR A 14 6.51 -8.50 -6.37
C THR A 14 6.13 -8.60 -4.89
N VAL A 15 5.22 -9.51 -4.51
CA VAL A 15 4.87 -9.74 -3.09
C VAL A 15 6.10 -10.12 -2.28
N ARG A 16 6.94 -11.01 -2.82
CA ARG A 16 8.20 -11.39 -2.18
C ARG A 16 9.15 -10.21 -2.02
N ALA A 17 9.29 -9.36 -3.03
CA ALA A 17 10.13 -8.18 -2.96
C ALA A 17 9.71 -7.22 -1.83
N PHE A 18 8.40 -7.01 -1.64
CA PHE A 18 7.88 -6.22 -0.51
C PHE A 18 8.25 -6.84 0.85
N ARG A 19 8.04 -8.14 1.00
CA ARG A 19 8.39 -8.87 2.23
C ARG A 19 9.89 -8.82 2.52
N ASP A 20 10.71 -9.02 1.50
CA ASP A 20 12.17 -8.97 1.62
C ASP A 20 12.64 -7.56 2.01
N TYR A 21 11.99 -6.52 1.47
CA TYR A 21 12.29 -5.15 1.83
C TYR A 21 11.91 -4.82 3.28
N PHE A 22 10.72 -5.18 3.73
CA PHE A 22 10.32 -4.93 5.12
C PHE A 22 11.14 -5.74 6.12
N ARG A 23 11.53 -6.98 5.77
CA ARG A 23 12.50 -7.74 6.58
C ARG A 23 13.83 -6.99 6.69
N PHE A 24 14.32 -6.41 5.61
CA PHE A 24 15.53 -5.57 5.65
C PHE A 24 15.35 -4.35 6.58
N LEU A 25 14.20 -3.67 6.56
CA LEU A 25 13.93 -2.56 7.48
C LEU A 25 13.91 -3.02 8.94
N VAL A 26 13.31 -4.17 9.22
CA VAL A 26 13.28 -4.79 10.57
C VAL A 26 14.69 -5.13 11.05
N GLU A 27 15.51 -5.74 10.20
CA GLU A 27 16.90 -6.03 10.52
C GLU A 27 17.76 -4.77 10.74
N MET A 28 17.38 -3.65 10.12
CA MET A 28 18.15 -2.40 10.18
C MET A 28 17.76 -1.50 11.36
N TYR A 29 16.45 -1.28 11.60
CA TYR A 29 16.00 -0.33 12.62
C TYR A 29 14.54 -0.48 13.09
N MET A 30 13.69 -1.23 12.38
CA MET A 30 12.24 -1.28 12.65
C MET A 30 11.90 -2.44 13.59
N ASP A 31 10.92 -2.25 14.48
CA ASP A 31 10.39 -3.37 15.28
C ASP A 31 9.55 -4.28 14.37
N GLU A 32 9.76 -5.59 14.46
CA GLU A 32 8.99 -6.59 13.70
C GLU A 32 7.49 -6.45 13.95
N ALA A 33 7.10 -6.03 15.17
CA ALA A 33 5.71 -5.80 15.53
C ALA A 33 5.05 -4.72 14.65
N GLU A 34 5.81 -3.80 14.03
CA GLU A 34 5.26 -2.76 13.13
C GLU A 34 4.84 -3.29 11.76
N ILE A 35 5.26 -4.50 11.38
CA ILE A 35 4.84 -5.10 10.11
C ILE A 35 3.51 -5.84 10.31
N LEU A 36 2.49 -5.39 9.58
CA LEU A 36 1.20 -6.03 9.48
C LEU A 36 1.22 -7.05 8.33
N GLU A 37 1.06 -8.32 8.70
CA GLU A 37 1.02 -9.44 7.76
C GLU A 37 -0.40 -9.74 7.29
N PRO A 38 -0.65 -9.92 5.97
CA PRO A 38 -1.96 -10.33 5.49
C PRO A 38 -2.38 -11.67 6.12
N PRO A 39 -3.65 -11.80 6.52
CA PRO A 39 -4.16 -13.07 7.03
C PRO A 39 -4.18 -14.14 5.94
N VAL A 40 -4.32 -15.41 6.35
CA VAL A 40 -4.45 -16.56 5.44
C VAL A 40 -5.69 -16.35 4.56
N GLY A 41 -5.49 -15.85 3.34
CA GLY A 41 -6.58 -15.47 2.43
C GLY A 41 -6.66 -14.00 2.03
N ARG A 42 -5.59 -13.21 2.26
CA ARG A 42 -5.44 -11.81 1.83
C ARG A 42 -6.22 -10.81 2.70
N TRP A 43 -5.91 -9.50 2.61
CA TRP A 43 -6.63 -8.47 3.36
C TRP A 43 -8.11 -8.35 2.93
N PRO A 44 -9.08 -8.67 3.80
CA PRO A 44 -10.49 -8.61 3.44
C PRO A 44 -11.02 -7.17 3.36
N SER A 45 -10.46 -6.25 4.14
CA SER A 45 -10.88 -4.83 4.17
C SER A 45 -10.56 -4.07 2.89
N ILE A 46 -9.67 -4.59 2.04
CA ILE A 46 -9.37 -4.00 0.74
C ILE A 46 -10.43 -4.49 -0.24
N SER A 47 -11.63 -3.91 -0.22
CA SER A 47 -12.71 -4.33 -1.13
C SER A 47 -12.43 -3.89 -2.58
N SER A 48 -12.85 -4.70 -3.55
CA SER A 48 -12.65 -4.38 -4.98
C SER A 48 -13.45 -3.14 -5.39
N ASP A 49 -14.61 -2.94 -4.78
CA ASP A 49 -15.51 -1.84 -5.12
C ASP A 49 -14.96 -0.50 -4.62
N PHE A 50 -14.38 -0.48 -3.42
CA PHE A 50 -13.68 0.69 -2.90
C PHE A 50 -12.45 1.03 -3.73
N GLN A 51 -11.61 0.04 -4.06
CA GLN A 51 -10.39 0.28 -4.82
C GLN A 51 -10.63 0.72 -6.27
N ARG A 52 -11.72 0.26 -6.89
CA ARG A 52 -12.15 0.74 -8.21
C ARG A 52 -12.52 2.22 -8.21
N CYS A 53 -13.01 2.76 -7.09
CA CYS A 53 -13.22 4.22 -6.96
C CYS A 53 -11.92 5.03 -7.09
N PHE A 54 -10.75 4.40 -6.86
CA PHE A 54 -9.43 4.99 -7.08
C PHE A 54 -8.82 4.62 -8.44
N GLY A 55 -9.61 4.07 -9.36
CA GLY A 55 -9.14 3.66 -10.70
C GLY A 55 -8.14 2.51 -10.69
N LYS A 56 -8.02 1.75 -9.60
CA LYS A 56 -7.11 0.61 -9.48
C LYS A 56 -7.66 -0.55 -10.34
N THR A 57 -6.78 -1.22 -11.08
CA THR A 57 -7.13 -2.43 -11.83
C THR A 57 -7.27 -3.62 -10.87
N ASP A 58 -8.00 -4.66 -11.28
CA ASP A 58 -8.15 -5.88 -10.47
C ASP A 58 -6.79 -6.53 -10.14
N GLU A 59 -5.80 -6.37 -11.02
CA GLU A 59 -4.43 -6.87 -10.81
C GLU A 59 -3.69 -6.11 -9.70
N VAL A 60 -3.85 -4.78 -9.65
CA VAL A 60 -3.32 -3.97 -8.54
C VAL A 60 -4.07 -4.27 -7.24
N ILE A 61 -5.39 -4.44 -7.30
CA ILE A 61 -6.20 -4.78 -6.13
C ILE A 61 -5.76 -6.13 -5.54
N SER A 62 -5.50 -7.13 -6.39
CA SER A 62 -4.97 -8.42 -5.95
C SER A 62 -3.63 -8.26 -5.24
N LEU A 63 -2.72 -7.45 -5.81
CA LEU A 63 -1.41 -7.18 -5.20
C LEU A 63 -1.54 -6.52 -3.82
N LEU A 64 -2.34 -5.46 -3.71
CA LEU A 64 -2.53 -4.73 -2.45
C LEU A 64 -3.09 -5.63 -1.34
N ARG A 65 -3.94 -6.60 -1.70
CA ARG A 65 -4.45 -7.59 -0.74
C ARG A 65 -3.38 -8.56 -0.23
N ASP A 66 -2.31 -8.77 -0.98
CA ASP A 66 -1.30 -9.81 -0.72
C ASP A 66 0.01 -9.29 -0.10
N ILE A 67 0.24 -7.98 -0.10
CA ILE A 67 1.44 -7.39 0.49
C ILE A 67 1.26 -7.09 1.98
N PRO A 68 2.35 -7.13 2.77
CA PRO A 68 2.35 -6.58 4.12
C PRO A 68 2.25 -5.05 4.09
N TYR A 69 1.89 -4.45 5.22
CA TYR A 69 1.87 -3.01 5.46
C TYR A 69 2.66 -2.66 6.72
N ILE A 70 3.11 -1.41 6.83
CA ILE A 70 3.70 -0.88 8.07
C ILE A 70 2.57 -0.22 8.84
N ARG A 71 2.42 -0.54 10.12
CA ARG A 71 1.39 0.03 10.98
C ARG A 71 1.54 1.55 11.04
N GLU A 72 0.43 2.25 10.84
CA GLU A 72 0.33 3.69 11.05
C GLU A 72 -0.30 3.93 12.43
N ASP A 73 0.49 4.31 13.43
CA ASP A 73 0.04 4.47 14.83
C ASP A 73 -0.43 5.90 15.16
N GLY A 74 -0.61 6.75 14.15
CA GLY A 74 -1.10 8.13 14.31
C GLY A 74 -0.13 9.05 15.04
N HIS A 75 1.04 8.57 15.46
CA HIS A 75 2.12 9.41 15.95
C HIS A 75 2.91 9.96 14.76
N TYR A 76 3.65 11.06 14.98
CA TYR A 76 4.45 11.81 13.99
C TYR A 76 5.63 11.01 13.38
N HIS A 77 5.54 9.69 13.37
CA HIS A 77 6.39 8.79 12.61
C HIS A 77 5.51 8.22 11.49
N PRO A 78 5.42 8.91 10.34
CA PRO A 78 4.78 8.34 9.17
C PRO A 78 5.34 6.94 8.93
N ALA A 79 4.52 6.05 8.38
CA ALA A 79 4.92 4.73 7.89
C ALA A 79 5.95 4.87 6.76
N HIS A 80 7.16 5.30 7.13
CA HIS A 80 8.27 5.57 6.23
C HIS A 80 8.83 4.23 5.82
N GLY A 81 8.32 3.71 4.70
CA GLY A 81 8.97 2.62 4.00
C GLY A 81 10.39 3.02 3.58
N SER A 82 10.63 4.31 3.32
CA SER A 82 11.94 4.93 3.03
C SER A 82 11.92 6.42 3.44
N ALA A 83 13.07 7.10 3.41
CA ALA A 83 13.17 8.54 3.69
C ALA A 83 12.20 9.35 2.79
N ILE A 84 11.25 10.04 3.42
CA ILE A 84 10.23 10.87 2.73
C ILE A 84 9.36 10.05 1.76
N CYS A 85 9.19 8.75 2.02
CA CYS A 85 8.28 7.89 1.25
C CYS A 85 7.35 7.16 2.22
N GLN A 86 6.09 7.61 2.24
CA GLN A 86 5.01 6.93 2.94
C GLN A 86 4.38 5.91 1.99
N MET A 87 4.30 4.66 2.44
CA MET A 87 3.44 3.68 1.78
C MET A 87 2.10 3.69 2.50
N ALA A 88 1.01 3.94 1.76
CA ALA A 88 -0.31 3.92 2.34
C ALA A 88 -0.67 2.52 2.86
N ASP A 89 -1.17 2.47 4.10
CA ASP A 89 -1.82 1.28 4.63
C ASP A 89 -3.24 1.17 4.05
N TRP A 90 -3.34 0.49 2.91
CA TRP A 90 -4.61 0.30 2.21
C TRP A 90 -5.59 -0.57 2.99
N GLN A 91 -5.11 -1.44 3.87
CA GLN A 91 -5.96 -2.21 4.77
C GLN A 91 -6.68 -1.28 5.73
N SER A 92 -5.98 -0.28 6.26
CA SER A 92 -6.52 0.69 7.22
C SER A 92 -7.52 1.61 6.54
N LEU A 93 -7.16 2.14 5.38
CA LEU A 93 -8.04 2.98 4.57
C LEU A 93 -9.32 2.25 4.15
N GLY A 94 -9.23 0.96 3.82
CA GLY A 94 -10.40 0.14 3.50
C GLY A 94 -11.39 0.04 4.66
N ARG A 95 -10.90 -0.07 5.91
CA ARG A 95 -11.77 -0.10 7.10
C ARG A 95 -12.47 1.23 7.33
N VAL A 96 -11.72 2.33 7.24
CA VAL A 96 -12.28 3.69 7.37
C VAL A 96 -13.34 3.95 6.30
N ALA A 97 -13.13 3.45 5.09
CA ALA A 97 -14.10 3.55 4.01
C ALA A 97 -15.40 2.77 4.29
N GLU A 98 -15.31 1.57 4.84
CA GLU A 98 -16.47 0.76 5.23
C GLU A 98 -17.28 1.40 6.36
N GLU A 99 -16.60 2.09 7.28
CA GLU A 99 -17.23 2.84 8.38
C GLU A 99 -17.93 4.12 7.87
N GLY A 100 -17.61 4.57 6.65
CA GLY A 100 -18.27 5.70 5.98
C GLY A 100 -17.92 7.06 6.58
N GLU A 101 -16.83 7.15 7.34
CA GLU A 101 -16.44 8.36 8.07
C GLU A 101 -15.81 9.43 7.17
N LEU A 102 -15.23 9.04 6.04
CA LEU A 102 -14.50 9.92 5.10
C LEU A 102 -15.03 9.81 3.68
N SER A 103 -14.96 10.92 2.93
CA SER A 103 -15.25 10.94 1.49
C SER A 103 -14.17 10.22 0.69
N VAL A 104 -14.51 9.77 -0.53
CA VAL A 104 -13.56 9.17 -1.48
C VAL A 104 -12.39 10.11 -1.77
N GLN A 105 -12.63 11.43 -1.80
CA GLN A 105 -11.58 12.42 -2.05
C GLN A 105 -10.60 12.52 -0.88
N GLU A 106 -11.08 12.50 0.36
CA GLU A 106 -10.22 12.50 1.55
C GLU A 106 -9.36 11.22 1.60
N LEU A 107 -9.97 10.06 1.35
CA LEU A 107 -9.25 8.78 1.29
C LEU A 107 -8.22 8.74 0.14
N ARG A 108 -8.47 9.47 -0.95
CA ARG A 108 -7.52 9.59 -2.07
C ARG A 108 -6.32 10.43 -1.67
N ILE A 109 -6.54 11.54 -0.99
CA ILE A 109 -5.46 12.39 -0.48
C ILE A 109 -4.60 11.61 0.51
N MET A 110 -5.21 10.79 1.38
CA MET A 110 -4.47 9.97 2.34
C MET A 110 -3.64 8.85 1.68
N SER A 111 -4.11 8.27 0.57
CA SER A 111 -3.42 7.16 -0.11
C SER A 111 -2.42 7.58 -1.18
N GLU A 112 -2.76 8.58 -1.98
CA GLU A 112 -2.02 9.01 -3.18
C GLU A 112 -1.33 10.36 -2.97
N GLY A 113 -1.56 11.01 -1.83
CA GLY A 113 -1.14 12.38 -1.56
C GLY A 113 -2.07 13.42 -2.19
N ALA A 114 -1.82 14.70 -1.89
CA ALA A 114 -2.50 15.79 -2.58
C ALA A 114 -1.98 15.89 -4.02
N ILE A 115 -2.66 15.24 -4.96
CA ILE A 115 -2.42 15.47 -6.39
C ILE A 115 -2.95 16.88 -6.69
N THR A 116 -2.04 17.84 -6.89
CA THR A 116 -2.39 19.09 -7.57
C THR A 116 -2.50 18.79 -9.05
N ASP A 117 -3.64 19.08 -9.67
CA ASP A 117 -3.87 18.94 -11.13
C ASP A 117 -2.90 19.81 -11.98
N ASP A 118 -2.02 20.59 -11.37
CA ASP A 118 -1.09 21.55 -11.96
C ASP A 118 0.34 21.00 -12.19
N VAL A 119 0.53 19.69 -12.42
CA VAL A 119 1.80 19.20 -12.98
C VAL A 119 1.73 19.28 -14.50
N PRO A 120 2.48 20.18 -15.17
CA PRO A 120 2.46 20.27 -16.62
C PRO A 120 2.93 18.95 -17.25
N SER A 121 2.28 18.57 -18.35
CA SER A 121 2.65 17.42 -19.18
C SER A 121 3.97 17.63 -19.93
#